data_AF-G5F4G4-F1
#
_entry.id   AF-G5F4G4-F1
#
_cell.length_a   1.000
_cell.length_b   1.000
_cell.length_c   1.000
_cell.angle_alpha   90.00
_cell.angle_beta   90.00
_cell.angle_gamma   90.00
#
_symmetry.space_group_name_H-M   'P 1'
#
loop_
_entity.id
_entity.type
_entity.pdbx_description
1 polymer ?
#
loop_
_entity_poly.entity_id
_entity_poly.type
_entity_poly.pdbx_seq_one_letter_code
_entity_poly.pdbx_strand_id
1 'polypeptide(L)' 'MMAWLCETADSLRMDTHELNLPMQGLLERHGFRRCGVICLSNGEERLAYQYLSPTHEPESRGILGWLPWRKGGLGK' A
#
# COMPACT_ATOMS: atom_id res chain seq x y z
N MET A 1 3.12 4.83 -16.19
CA MET A 1 2.06 5.42 -15.35
C MET A 1 1.98 4.78 -13.98
N MET A 2 1.71 3.46 -13.85
CA MET A 2 1.65 2.80 -12.51
C MET A 2 2.94 2.90 -11.69
N ALA A 3 4.10 2.65 -12.31
CA ALA A 3 5.40 2.79 -11.62
C ALA A 3 5.59 4.18 -10.99
N TRP A 4 5.34 5.24 -11.77
CA TRP A 4 5.45 6.61 -11.30
C TRP A 4 4.50 6.92 -10.13
N LEU A 5 3.26 6.42 -10.17
CA LEU A 5 2.32 6.57 -9.04
C LEU A 5 2.82 5.85 -7.79
N CYS A 6 3.29 4.61 -7.93
CA CYS A 6 3.85 3.84 -6.81
C CYS A 6 5.12 4.46 -6.23
N GLU A 7 5.89 5.19 -7.04
CA GLU A 7 7.10 5.91 -6.59
C GLU A 7 6.79 7.24 -5.89
N THR A 8 5.65 7.86 -6.16
CA THR A 8 5.34 9.22 -5.71
C THR A 8 4.29 9.31 -4.61
N ALA A 9 3.48 8.26 -4.41
CA ALA A 9 2.41 8.25 -3.43
C ALA A 9 2.63 7.20 -2.33
N ASP A 10 2.43 7.60 -1.08
CA ASP A 10 2.56 6.71 0.08
C ASP A 10 1.41 5.70 0.20
N SER A 11 0.22 6.08 -0.29
CA SER A 11 -0.91 5.16 -0.38
C SER A 11 -1.76 5.45 -1.60
N LEU A 12 -2.14 4.38 -2.30
CA LEU A 12 -3.06 4.44 -3.43
C LEU A 12 -4.18 3.43 -3.21
N ARG A 13 -5.41 3.81 -3.59
CA ARG A 13 -6.57 2.92 -3.57
C ARG A 13 -7.15 2.79 -4.97
N MET A 14 -7.51 1.58 -5.36
CA MET A 14 -8.15 1.27 -6.63
C MET A 14 -9.26 0.26 -6.42
N ASP A 15 -10.29 0.30 -7.25
CA ASP A 15 -11.33 -0.73 -7.28
C ASP A 15 -11.46 -1.35 -8.67
N THR A 16 -11.95 -2.58 -8.72
CA THR A 16 -12.23 -3.27 -9.99
C THR A 16 -13.38 -4.25 -9.83
N HIS A 17 -13.99 -4.64 -10.94
CA HIS A 17 -15.02 -5.67 -10.93
C HIS A 17 -14.41 -7.06 -10.67
N GLU A 18 -15.16 -7.95 -10.03
CA GLU A 18 -14.72 -9.32 -9.71
C GLU A 18 -14.39 -10.18 -10.94
N LEU A 19 -15.01 -9.86 -12.08
CA LEU A 19 -14.75 -10.56 -13.36
C LEU A 19 -13.60 -9.94 -14.17
N ASN A 20 -13.07 -8.79 -13.75
CA ASN A 20 -11.94 -8.16 -14.43
C ASN A 20 -10.60 -8.75 -13.95
N LEU A 21 -10.42 -10.04 -14.20
CA LEU A 21 -9.22 -10.81 -13.86
C LEU A 21 -7.92 -10.15 -14.37
N PRO A 22 -7.87 -9.55 -15.59
CA PRO A 22 -6.67 -8.85 -16.04
C PRO A 22 -6.27 -7.68 -15.13
N MET A 23 -7.23 -6.87 -14.67
CA MET A 23 -6.96 -5.75 -13.77
C MET A 23 -6.56 -6.24 -12.37
N GLN A 24 -7.19 -7.29 -11.85
CA GLN A 24 -6.81 -7.88 -10.56
C GLN A 24 -5.35 -8.35 -10.59
N GLY A 25 -4.97 -9.09 -11.63
CA GLY A 25 -3.59 -9.53 -11.82
C GLY A 25 -2.62 -8.36 -12.03
N LEU A 26 -3.02 -7.28 -12.71
CA LEU A 26 -2.19 -6.08 -12.84
C LEU A 26 -1.90 -5.44 -11.47
N LEU A 27 -2.94 -5.23 -10.67
CA LEU A 27 -2.82 -4.64 -9.33
C LEU A 27 -1.91 -5.48 -8.43
N GLU A 28 -2.14 -6.79 -8.38
CA GLU A 28 -1.38 -7.73 -7.57
C GLU A 28 0.11 -7.76 -7.96
N ARG A 29 0.42 -7.78 -9.27
CA ARG A 29 1.81 -7.72 -9.76
C ARG A 29 2.53 -6.42 -9.40
N HIS A 30 1.79 -5.32 -9.21
CA HIS A 30 2.35 -4.03 -8.80
C HIS A 30 2.33 -3.82 -7.27
N GLY A 31 2.02 -4.86 -6.49
CA GLY A 31 2.11 -4.82 -5.03
C GLY A 31 0.89 -4.25 -4.32
N PHE A 32 -0.21 -4.01 -5.04
CA PHE A 32 -1.50 -3.72 -4.40
C PHE A 32 -2.02 -4.98 -3.70
N ARG A 33 -2.67 -4.79 -2.56
CA ARG A 33 -3.32 -5.85 -1.79
C ARG A 33 -4.81 -5.63 -1.76
N ARG A 34 -5.59 -6.69 -1.95
CA ARG A 34 -7.04 -6.65 -1.74
C ARG A 34 -7.32 -6.30 -0.28
N CYS A 35 -8.10 -5.25 -0.07
CA CYS A 35 -8.36 -4.68 1.27
C CYS A 35 -9.84 -4.61 1.62
N GLY A 36 -10.75 -4.93 0.68
CA GLY A 36 -12.17 -4.99 0.98
C GLY A 36 -13.04 -5.11 -0.26
N VAL A 37 -14.32 -4.77 -0.08
CA VAL A 37 -15.35 -4.70 -1.12
C VAL A 37 -16.09 -3.37 -0.95
N ILE A 38 -16.36 -2.69 -2.06
CA ILE A 38 -17.18 -1.47 -2.11
C ILE A 38 -18.55 -1.87 -2.65
N CYS A 39 -19.60 -1.58 -1.89
CA CYS A 39 -20.99 -1.77 -2.31
C CYS A 39 -21.49 -0.51 -3.01
N LEU A 40 -21.92 -0.65 -4.26
CA LEU A 40 -22.47 0.44 -5.06
C LEU A 40 -23.97 0.58 -4.81
N SER A 41 -24.53 1.77 -5.11
CA SER A 41 -25.95 2.06 -4.92
C SER A 41 -26.88 1.21 -5.80
N ASN A 42 -26.37 0.66 -6.90
CA ASN A 42 -27.07 -0.27 -7.78
C ASN A 42 -27.03 -1.73 -7.30
N GLY A 43 -26.40 -2.00 -6.14
CA GLY A 43 -26.26 -3.34 -5.56
C GLY A 43 -25.08 -4.14 -6.10
N GLU A 44 -24.29 -3.61 -7.06
CA GLU A 44 -23.06 -4.26 -7.50
C GLU A 44 -21.93 -4.10 -6.48
N GLU A 45 -20.98 -5.02 -6.54
CA GLU A 45 -19.77 -5.01 -5.72
C GLU A 45 -18.53 -4.70 -6.54
N ARG A 46 -17.59 -3.96 -5.94
CA ARG A 46 -16.25 -3.73 -6.49
C ARG A 46 -15.20 -4.22 -5.51
N LEU A 47 -14.20 -4.93 -6.00
CA LEU A 47 -13.07 -5.37 -5.22
C LEU A 47 -12.16 -4.17 -4.93
N ALA A 48 -11.92 -3.86 -3.66
CA ALA A 48 -11.05 -2.77 -3.26
C ALA A 48 -9.62 -3.26 -3.05
N TYR A 49 -8.66 -2.50 -3.57
CA TYR A 49 -7.23 -2.73 -3.47
C TYR A 49 -6.53 -1.49 -2.88
N GLN A 50 -5.49 -1.73 -2.10
CA GLN A 50 -4.62 -0.68 -1.56
C GLN A 50 -3.15 -1.01 -1.81
N TYR A 51 -2.40 -0.02 -2.27
CA TYR A 51 -0.94 -0.01 -2.26
C TYR A 51 -0.46 0.88 -1.11
N LEU A 52 0.62 0.45 -0.46
CA LEU A 52 1.36 1.22 0.53
C LEU A 52 2.83 1.24 0.10
N SER A 53 3.45 2.42 0.07
CA SER A 53 4.85 2.54 -0.32
C SER A 53 5.73 1.82 0.73
N PRO A 54 6.74 1.03 0.33
CA PRO A 54 7.64 0.35 1.26
C PRO A 54 8.47 1.32 2.12
N THR A 55 8.73 2.52 1.58
CA THR A 55 9.47 3.60 2.23
C THR A 55 8.71 4.27 3.37
N HIS A 56 7.39 4.03 3.46
CA HIS A 56 6.53 4.54 4.52
C HIS A 56 6.00 3.40 5.41
N GLU A 57 6.82 2.36 5.64
CA GLU A 57 6.75 1.63 6.91
C GLU A 57 6.72 2.71 8.01
N PRO A 58 5.72 2.74 8.91
CA PRO A 58 5.74 3.66 10.04
C PRO A 58 7.07 3.39 10.72
N GLU A 59 7.96 4.38 10.67
CA GLU A 59 9.35 4.25 11.04
C GLU A 59 9.38 3.37 12.29
N SER A 60 9.95 2.16 12.19
CA SER A 60 10.01 1.22 13.31
C SER A 60 11.02 1.71 14.35
N ARG A 61 11.07 3.03 14.55
CA ARG A 61 11.08 3.65 15.87
C ARG A 61 9.93 3.02 16.67
N GLY A 62 10.19 1.85 17.25
CA GLY A 62 9.52 1.46 18.49
C GLY A 62 9.52 2.65 19.46
N ILE A 63 8.76 2.61 20.56
CA ILE A 63 8.40 3.79 21.39
C ILE A 63 9.56 4.72 21.85
N LEU A 64 10.81 4.39 21.57
CA LEU A 64 12.02 5.12 21.92
C LEU A 64 12.89 5.53 20.71
N GLY A 65 12.41 5.42 19.47
CA GLY A 65 13.25 5.67 18.30
C GLY A 65 13.67 7.13 18.08
N TRP A 66 13.13 8.06 18.88
CA TRP A 66 13.56 9.47 18.95
C TRP A 66 14.72 9.71 19.92
N LEU A 67 15.19 8.70 20.67
CA LEU A 67 16.28 8.88 21.63
C LEU A 67 17.63 9.15 20.92
N PRO A 68 18.35 10.22 21.29
CA PRO A 68 19.57 10.65 20.59
C PRO A 68 20.70 9.59 20.52
N TRP A 69 20.78 8.71 21.52
CA TRP A 69 21.91 7.78 21.75
C TRP A 69 21.89 6.50 20.89
N ARG A 70 20.84 6.28 20.08
CA ARG A 70 20.74 5.12 19.16
C ARG A 70 21.16 5.44 17.72
N LYS A 71 21.42 6.71 17.37
CA LYS A 71 21.82 7.13 16.01
C LYS A 71 23.30 6.88 15.68
N GLY A 72 24.12 6.46 16.65
CA GLY A 72 25.52 6.13 16.44
C GLY A 72 25.75 4.64 16.67
N GLY A 73 26.19 3.93 15.63
CA GLY A 73 26.70 2.58 15.76
C GLY A 73 27.75 2.50 16.87
N LEU A 74 27.75 1.39 17.59
CA LEU A 74 28.72 1.09 18.63
C LEU A 74 30.11 1.02 17.98
N GLY A 75 30.83 2.14 17.99
CA GLY A 75 32.27 2.14 17.75
C GLY A 75 32.95 1.38 18.89
N LYS A 76 33.39 0.17 18.57
CA LYS A 76 34.48 -0.55 19.23
C LYS A 76 35.39 -1.05 18.12
#